data_AF-A0A957Q2J7-F1
#
_entry.id   AF-A0A957Q2J7-F1
#
_cell.length_a   1.000
_cell.length_b   1.000
_cell.length_c   1.000
_cell.angle_alpha   90.00
_cell.angle_beta   90.00
_cell.angle_gamma   90.00
#
_symmetry.space_group_name_H-M   'P 1'
#
loop_
_entity.id
_entity.type
_entity.pdbx_description
1 polymer ?
#
loop_
_entity_poly.entity_id
_entity_poly.type
_entity_poly.pdbx_seq_one_letter_code
_entity_poly.pdbx_strand_id
1 'polypeptide(L)' 'VDAPIKGEKYTILGTMTDNFDKVKAKQNAQDAIAANPDLGCMVGLFAYNPPVCLQAVRDANREVKPQ' A
#
# COMPACT_ATOMS: atom_id res chain seq x y z
N VAL A 1 -10.90 -10.82 3.57
CA VAL A 1 -9.54 -10.71 3.00
C VAL A 1 -9.39 -11.86 2.05
N ASP A 2 -9.34 -11.58 0.75
CA ASP A 2 -9.05 -12.60 -0.24
C ASP A 2 -7.66 -13.16 0.01
N ALA A 3 -7.48 -14.45 -0.22
CA ALA A 3 -6.17 -15.08 -0.10
C ALA A 3 -5.15 -14.40 -1.06
N PRO A 4 -3.86 -14.33 -0.70
CA PRO A 4 -2.84 -13.77 -1.59
C PRO A 4 -2.84 -14.46 -2.95
N ILE A 5 -2.79 -13.68 -4.03
CA ILE A 5 -2.76 -14.18 -5.39
C ILE A 5 -1.29 -14.24 -5.83
N LYS A 6 -0.81 -15.45 -6.15
CA LYS A 6 0.58 -15.68 -6.57
C LYS A 6 0.68 -15.72 -8.08
N GLY A 7 1.52 -14.87 -8.65
CA GLY A 7 2.00 -14.97 -10.03
C GLY A 7 3.47 -15.43 -10.08
N GLU A 8 4.01 -15.58 -11.28
CA GLU A 8 5.41 -16.02 -11.47
C GLU A 8 6.45 -15.01 -10.94
N LYS A 9 6.12 -13.71 -10.97
CA LYS A 9 7.05 -12.63 -10.59
C LYS A 9 6.62 -11.85 -9.35
N TYR A 10 5.32 -11.81 -9.05
CA TYR A 10 4.75 -10.96 -8.02
C TYR A 10 3.66 -11.71 -7.26
N THR A 11 3.51 -11.37 -5.97
CA THR A 11 2.39 -11.81 -5.15
C THR A 11 1.54 -10.60 -4.79
N ILE A 12 0.25 -10.65 -5.10
CA ILE A 12 -0.72 -9.65 -4.65
C ILE A 12 -1.18 -10.06 -3.26
N LEU A 13 -0.78 -9.28 -2.25
CA LEU A 13 -1.09 -9.55 -0.84
C LEU A 13 -2.58 -9.32 -0.51
N GLY A 14 -3.25 -8.46 -1.28
CA GLY A 14 -4.68 -8.22 -1.19
C GLY A 14 -5.10 -6.88 -1.76
N THR A 15 -6.41 -6.61 -1.71
CA THR A 15 -7.01 -5.32 -2.07
C THR A 15 -7.71 -4.76 -0.84
N MET A 16 -7.37 -3.52 -0.48
CA MET A 16 -7.93 -2.84 0.69
C MET A 16 -8.85 -1.71 0.23
N THR A 17 -10.14 -1.82 0.53
CA THR A 17 -11.13 -0.79 0.22
C THR A 17 -11.18 0.28 1.31
N ASP A 18 -11.38 1.53 0.92
CA ASP A 18 -11.43 2.68 1.84
C ASP A 18 -12.76 3.45 1.80
N ASN A 19 -13.69 3.09 0.91
CA ASN A 19 -14.99 3.75 0.76
C ASN A 19 -14.88 5.27 0.51
N PHE A 20 -13.88 5.71 -0.28
CA PHE A 20 -13.57 7.11 -0.57
C PHE A 20 -13.12 7.93 0.65
N ASP A 21 -12.82 7.27 1.77
CA ASP A 21 -12.27 7.89 2.96
C ASP A 21 -10.74 7.89 2.90
N LYS A 22 -10.16 9.09 2.77
CA LYS A 22 -8.71 9.29 2.71
C LYS A 22 -7.99 8.90 4.00
N VAL A 23 -8.65 9.04 5.15
CA VAL A 23 -8.09 8.62 6.45
C VAL A 23 -8.01 7.10 6.47
N LYS A 24 -9.08 6.42 6.05
CA LYS A 24 -9.07 4.95 5.94
C LYS A 24 -8.05 4.45 4.93
N ALA A 25 -7.91 5.11 3.78
CA ALA A 25 -6.90 4.79 2.78
C ALA A 25 -5.47 4.88 3.35
N LYS A 26 -5.19 5.92 4.16
CA LYS A 26 -3.89 6.08 4.83
C LYS A 26 -3.66 4.98 5.86
N GLN A 27 -4.66 4.68 6.68
CA GLN A 27 -4.58 3.61 7.67
C GLN A 27 -4.29 2.26 7.01
N ASN A 28 -5.00 1.93 5.92
CA ASN A 28 -4.78 0.69 5.17
C ASN A 28 -3.33 0.59 4.65
N ALA A 29 -2.76 1.69 4.16
CA ALA A 29 -1.37 1.73 3.69
C ALA A 29 -0.36 1.54 4.85
N GLN A 30 -0.60 2.18 5.99
CA GLN A 30 0.23 2.03 7.19
C GLN A 30 0.19 0.60 7.73
N ASP A 31 -1.00 0.01 7.81
CA ASP A 31 -1.20 -1.36 8.26
C ASP A 31 -0.49 -2.35 7.32
N ALA A 32 -0.60 -2.14 5.99
CA ALA A 32 0.08 -2.97 5.00
C ALA A 32 1.61 -2.88 5.14
N ILE A 33 2.17 -1.69 5.35
CA ILE A 33 3.60 -1.47 5.58
C ILE A 33 4.07 -2.18 6.86
N ALA A 34 3.29 -2.09 7.95
CA ALA A 34 3.64 -2.67 9.24
C ALA A 34 3.54 -4.20 9.24
N ALA A 35 2.52 -4.75 8.57
CA ALA A 35 2.29 -6.19 8.50
C ALA A 35 3.23 -6.91 7.52
N ASN A 36 3.79 -6.20 6.54
CA ASN A 36 4.60 -6.79 5.47
C ASN A 36 5.96 -6.05 5.36
N PRO A 37 6.98 -6.48 6.14
CA PRO A 37 8.32 -5.86 6.11
C PRO A 37 8.97 -5.90 4.71
N ASP A 38 8.65 -6.90 3.91
CA ASP A 38 9.12 -7.13 2.54
C ASP A 38 8.19 -6.53 1.46
N LEU A 39 7.20 -5.71 1.84
CA LEU A 39 6.31 -5.04 0.89
C LEU A 39 7.09 -4.23 -0.14
N GLY A 40 6.98 -4.64 -1.42
CA GLY A 40 7.69 -3.99 -2.52
C GLY A 40 6.95 -2.83 -3.18
N CYS A 41 5.61 -2.83 -3.16
CA CYS A 41 4.81 -1.82 -3.85
C CYS A 41 3.39 -1.70 -3.26
N MET A 42 2.82 -0.50 -3.33
CA MET A 42 1.39 -0.25 -3.18
C MET A 42 0.85 0.40 -4.44
N VAL A 43 -0.29 -0.09 -4.94
CA VAL A 43 -0.94 0.42 -6.16
C VAL A 43 -2.21 1.16 -5.76
N GLY A 44 -2.26 2.46 -6.03
CA GLY A 44 -3.45 3.26 -5.80
C GLY A 44 -4.40 3.22 -6.99
N LEU A 45 -5.63 2.74 -6.78
CA LEU A 45 -6.61 2.53 -7.85
C LEU A 45 -7.40 3.80 -8.23
N PHE A 46 -7.57 4.73 -7.29
CA PHE A 46 -8.14 6.06 -7.55
C PHE A 46 -7.10 7.16 -7.36
N ALA A 47 -7.31 8.33 -7.95
CA ALA A 47 -6.34 9.43 -7.96
C ALA A 47 -5.83 9.86 -6.56
N TYR A 48 -6.63 9.68 -5.50
CA TYR A 48 -6.21 10.02 -4.14
C TYR A 48 -5.40 8.93 -3.44
N ASN A 49 -5.45 7.67 -3.88
CA ASN A 49 -4.73 6.57 -3.22
C ASN A 49 -3.20 6.68 -3.41
N PRO A 50 -2.64 6.92 -4.62
CA PRO A 50 -1.19 7.03 -4.79
C PRO A 50 -0.51 8.08 -3.88
N PRO A 51 -1.00 9.34 -3.77
CA PRO A 51 -0.38 10.31 -2.88
C PRO A 51 -0.55 9.92 -1.39
N VAL A 52 -1.66 9.27 -1.02
CA VAL A 52 -1.87 8.79 0.36
C VAL A 52 -0.92 7.65 0.71
N CYS A 53 -0.74 6.67 -0.19
CA CYS A 53 0.25 5.60 -0.03
C CYS A 53 1.66 6.17 0.09
N LEU A 54 2.03 7.15 -0.74
CA LEU A 54 3.34 7.81 -0.65
C LEU A 54 3.54 8.51 0.69
N GLN A 55 2.52 9.18 1.22
CA GLN A 55 2.59 9.78 2.56
C GLN A 55 2.80 8.72 3.64
N ALA A 56 2.11 7.58 3.58
CA ALA A 56 2.32 6.49 4.54
C ALA A 56 3.74 5.90 4.47
N VAL A 57 4.31 5.76 3.26
CA VAL A 57 5.70 5.32 3.06
C VAL A 57 6.70 6.31 3.67
N ARG A 58 6.45 7.62 3.50
CA ARG A 58 7.26 8.69 4.10
C ARG A 58 7.20 8.67 5.62
N ASP A 59 6.00 8.57 6.19
CA ASP A 59 5.80 8.52 7.65
C ASP A 59 6.48 7.28 8.26
N ALA A 60 6.56 6.18 7.51
CA ALA A 60 7.26 4.96 7.90
C ALA A 60 8.79 5.01 7.68
N ASN A 61 9.34 6.11 7.14
CA ASN A 61 10.74 6.25 6.73
C ASN A 61 11.20 5.14 5.76
N ARG A 62 10.29 4.67 4.88
CA ARG A 62 10.57 3.63 3.88
C ARG A 62 10.68 4.16 2.45
N GLU A 63 10.79 5.48 2.28
CA GLU A 63 10.95 6.07 0.95
C GLU A 63 12.33 5.74 0.36
N VAL A 64 12.34 5.17 -0.84
CA VAL A 64 13.55 5.04 -1.66
C VAL A 64 13.51 6.17 -2.68
N LYS A 65 14.44 7.11 -2.57
CA LYS A 65 14.53 8.22 -3.53
C LYS A 65 15.24 7.72 -4.78
N PRO A 66 14.68 7.95 -5.98
CA PRO A 66 15.43 7.71 -7.21
C PRO A 66 16.69 8.58 -7.21
N GLN A 67 17.79 7.99 -7.66
CA GLN A 67 19.10 8.63 -7.82
C GLN A 67 19.04 9.65 -8.96
#